data_AF-A0A426Z2V2-F1
#
_entry.id   AF-A0A426Z2V2-F1
#
_cell.length_a   1.000
_cell.length_b   1.000
_cell.length_c   1.000
_cell.angle_alpha   90.00
_cell.angle_beta   90.00
_cell.angle_gamma   90.00
#
_symmetry.space_group_name_H-M   'P 1'
#
loop_
_entity.id
_entity.type
_entity.pdbx_description
1 polymer ?
#
loop_
_entity_poly.entity_id
_entity_poly.type
_entity_poly.pdbx_seq_one_letter_code
_entity_poly.pdbx_strand_id
1 'polypeptide(L)'
;MFLNVGNHIADGLYLLEIHRILRPGGFWVLSGPPVNYENRWRGWNTTVEEQKADFEKLKKLLTSMCFKLYTIKDDIAVWQKSSDSCYDQLTLASFPPKCDDSMDPDSAWYIPLRTCLNAPSQKLKKLALESAPRWPERLHITSERIAMVPGGNSGGFKHDDREWKLRVKHYKTLLSALGTDKIRNVMDMNTLYGGFAAALIRYPVWVMNVVSSYGPNSLGVVYDRGLIGTYHDW
;
A
#
# COMPACT_ATOMS: atom_id res chain seq x y z
N MET A 1 3.17 -6.73 3.92
CA MET A 1 3.28 -7.58 2.71
C MET A 1 4.60 -8.32 2.83
N PHE A 2 4.57 -9.65 2.96
CA PHE A 2 5.79 -10.47 2.98
C PHE A 2 5.97 -11.01 1.56
N LEU A 3 7.03 -10.58 0.87
CA LEU A 3 7.43 -11.14 -0.41
C LEU A 3 8.71 -11.95 -0.18
N ASN A 4 8.74 -13.16 -0.71
CA ASN A 4 9.89 -14.05 -0.63
C ASN A 4 10.95 -13.52 -1.62
N VAL A 5 12.06 -12.98 -1.10
CA VAL A 5 13.05 -12.20 -1.88
C VAL A 5 14.13 -13.08 -2.53
N GLY A 6 14.06 -14.41 -2.33
CA GLY A 6 15.13 -15.35 -2.67
C GLY A 6 15.58 -15.46 -4.13
N ASN A 7 14.98 -14.73 -5.08
CA ASN A 7 15.40 -14.74 -6.50
C ASN A 7 15.27 -13.39 -7.24
N HIS A 8 15.14 -12.26 -6.54
CA HIS A 8 14.66 -11.00 -7.15
C HIS A 8 15.64 -9.81 -7.11
N ILE A 9 16.94 -10.06 -7.01
CA ILE A 9 17.98 -9.03 -7.18
C ILE A 9 18.11 -8.59 -8.67
N ALA A 10 17.42 -9.25 -9.59
CA ALA A 10 17.25 -8.78 -10.97
C ALA A 10 16.45 -7.46 -10.98
N ASP A 11 17.18 -6.36 -11.12
CA ASP A 11 16.75 -4.97 -11.37
C ASP A 11 15.89 -4.29 -10.29
N GLY A 12 15.55 -4.97 -9.19
CA GLY A 12 14.79 -4.38 -8.08
C GLY A 12 13.35 -4.00 -8.45
N LEU A 13 12.81 -4.51 -9.56
CA LEU A 13 11.49 -4.14 -10.09
C LEU A 13 10.36 -4.28 -9.06
N TYR A 14 10.34 -5.40 -8.32
CA TYR A 14 9.34 -5.60 -7.27
C TYR A 14 9.55 -4.66 -6.08
N LEU A 15 10.79 -4.31 -5.74
CA LEU A 15 11.07 -3.32 -4.69
C LEU A 15 10.58 -1.93 -5.12
N LEU A 16 10.71 -1.57 -6.40
CA LEU A 16 10.19 -0.31 -6.94
C LEU A 16 8.66 -0.24 -6.82
N GLU A 17 7.99 -1.35 -7.10
CA GLU A 17 6.54 -1.44 -6.93
C GLU A 17 6.13 -1.36 -5.46
N ILE A 18 6.84 -2.05 -4.56
CA ILE A 18 6.66 -1.89 -3.11
C ILE A 18 6.87 -0.44 -2.69
N HIS A 19 7.90 0.22 -3.22
CA HIS A 19 8.15 1.62 -2.95
C HIS A 19 7.00 2.51 -3.43
N ARG A 20 6.42 2.25 -4.61
CA ARG A 20 5.27 3.01 -5.13
C ARG A 20 4.07 2.93 -4.18
N ILE A 21 3.72 1.73 -3.71
CA ILE A 21 2.53 1.51 -2.86
C ILE A 21 2.75 1.92 -1.40
N LEU A 22 3.99 1.88 -0.90
CA LEU A 22 4.28 2.16 0.51
C LEU A 22 4.22 3.67 0.78
N ARG A 23 3.51 4.06 1.83
CA ARG A 23 3.39 5.47 2.25
C ARG A 23 4.71 6.00 2.82
N PRO A 24 4.99 7.31 2.70
CA PRO A 24 6.09 7.94 3.45
C PRO A 24 5.98 7.66 4.95
N GLY A 25 7.10 7.31 5.58
CA GLY A 25 7.18 6.86 6.98
C GLY A 25 6.78 5.40 7.20
N GLY A 26 6.25 4.71 6.19
CA GLY A 26 5.89 3.30 6.24
C GLY A 26 7.10 2.36 6.26
N PHE A 27 6.84 1.10 6.61
CA PHE A 27 7.89 0.09 6.80
C PHE A 27 7.80 -1.04 5.78
N TRP A 28 8.96 -1.48 5.29
CA TRP A 28 9.15 -2.72 4.56
C TRP A 28 9.94 -3.69 5.44
N VAL A 29 9.53 -4.96 5.46
CA VAL A 29 10.11 -6.00 6.32
C VAL A 29 10.60 -7.14 5.44
N LEU A 30 11.89 -7.45 5.57
CA LEU A 30 12.52 -8.61 4.95
C LEU A 30 12.75 -9.66 6.04
N SER A 31 12.36 -10.90 5.77
CA SER A 31 12.64 -12.05 6.63
C SER A 31 13.38 -13.10 5.82
N GLY A 32 14.51 -13.61 6.34
CA GLY A 32 15.34 -14.62 5.69
C GLY A 32 16.59 -14.03 4.99
N PRO A 33 17.25 -14.80 4.11
CA PRO A 33 18.49 -14.37 3.49
C PRO A 33 18.32 -13.05 2.71
N PRO A 34 19.30 -12.15 2.72
CA PRO A 34 20.62 -12.30 3.35
C PRO A 34 20.71 -11.76 4.79
N VAL A 35 19.57 -11.57 5.48
CA VAL A 35 19.56 -11.12 6.89
C VAL A 35 20.15 -12.21 7.77
N ASN A 36 20.95 -11.83 8.79
CA ASN A 36 21.55 -12.78 9.74
C ASN A 36 22.46 -13.84 9.11
N TYR A 37 23.10 -13.51 7.98
CA TYR A 37 23.98 -14.43 7.27
C TYR A 37 25.11 -15.00 8.14
N GLU A 38 25.61 -14.26 9.12
CA GLU A 38 26.66 -14.71 10.05
C GLU A 38 26.25 -15.96 10.84
N ASN A 39 24.97 -16.08 11.20
CA ASN A 39 24.47 -17.18 12.03
C ASN A 39 23.67 -18.25 11.25
N ARG A 40 23.21 -17.95 10.01
CA ARG A 40 22.27 -18.80 9.25
C ARG A 40 22.77 -19.28 7.88
N TRP A 41 23.97 -18.88 7.44
CA TRP A 41 24.48 -19.17 6.08
C TRP A 41 24.42 -20.65 5.65
N ARG A 42 24.59 -21.60 6.58
CA ARG A 42 24.60 -23.05 6.27
C ARG A 42 23.26 -23.58 5.71
N GLY A 43 22.14 -22.90 6.01
CA GLY A 43 20.80 -23.34 5.60
C GLY A 43 20.41 -22.98 4.16
N TRP A 44 21.23 -22.21 3.44
CA TRP A 44 20.82 -21.56 2.19
C TRP A 44 21.61 -21.99 0.94
N ASN A 45 22.50 -22.99 1.06
CA ASN A 45 23.37 -23.46 -0.02
C ASN A 45 24.21 -22.32 -0.66
N THR A 46 24.70 -21.39 0.17
CA THR A 46 25.55 -20.27 -0.24
C THR A 46 26.74 -20.11 0.70
N THR A 47 27.68 -19.23 0.36
CA THR A 47 28.79 -18.81 1.24
C THR A 47 28.43 -17.59 2.10
N VAL A 48 29.21 -17.34 3.16
CA VAL A 48 29.09 -16.13 4.00
C VAL A 48 29.40 -14.89 3.16
N GLU A 49 30.40 -14.98 2.29
CA GLU A 49 30.87 -13.90 1.43
C GLU A 49 29.80 -13.47 0.41
N GLU A 50 29.12 -14.44 -0.20
CA GLU A 50 28.00 -14.18 -1.12
C GLU A 50 26.84 -13.48 -0.41
N GLN A 51 26.42 -14.00 0.76
CA GLN A 51 25.31 -13.39 1.51
C GLN A 51 25.66 -11.98 1.99
N LYS A 52 26.90 -11.77 2.44
CA LYS A 52 27.38 -10.43 2.79
C LYS A 52 27.32 -9.49 1.60
N ALA A 53 27.81 -9.93 0.43
CA ALA A 53 27.78 -9.13 -0.80
C ALA A 53 26.34 -8.80 -1.21
N ASP A 54 25.41 -9.75 -1.14
CA ASP A 54 24.01 -9.53 -1.49
C ASP A 54 23.30 -8.64 -0.48
N PHE A 55 23.63 -8.73 0.81
CA PHE A 55 23.09 -7.82 1.81
C PHE A 55 23.56 -6.38 1.57
N GLU A 56 24.84 -6.18 1.26
CA GLU A 56 25.38 -4.85 0.95
C GLU A 56 24.80 -4.28 -0.35
N LYS A 57 24.61 -5.10 -1.40
CA LYS A 57 23.88 -4.69 -2.61
C LYS A 57 22.45 -4.26 -2.29
N LEU A 58 21.74 -5.04 -1.47
CA LEU A 58 20.37 -4.72 -1.05
C LEU A 58 20.32 -3.41 -0.25
N LYS A 59 21.22 -3.21 0.73
CA LYS A 59 21.31 -1.95 1.50
C LYS A 59 21.54 -0.76 0.58
N LYS A 60 22.46 -0.89 -0.38
CA LYS A 60 22.78 0.17 -1.35
C LYS A 60 21.57 0.52 -2.21
N LEU A 61 20.86 -0.48 -2.73
CA LEU A 61 19.64 -0.29 -3.51
C LEU A 61 18.52 0.37 -2.69
N LEU A 62 18.25 -0.11 -1.48
CA LEU A 62 17.22 0.47 -0.61
C LEU A 62 17.56 1.92 -0.23
N THR A 63 18.83 2.20 0.04
CA THR A 63 19.30 3.56 0.34
C THR A 63 19.09 4.49 -0.86
N SER A 64 19.39 4.04 -2.09
CA SER A 64 19.12 4.85 -3.29
C SER A 64 17.63 5.03 -3.59
N MET A 65 16.79 4.15 -3.04
CA MET A 65 15.32 4.24 -3.05
C MET A 65 14.74 4.99 -1.84
N CYS A 66 15.56 5.75 -1.11
CA CYS A 66 15.14 6.53 0.05
C CYS A 66 14.57 5.72 1.22
N PHE A 67 15.00 4.46 1.38
CA PHE A 67 14.79 3.72 2.61
C PHE A 67 15.95 3.90 3.58
N LYS A 68 15.62 3.90 4.88
CA LYS A 68 16.58 3.88 5.99
C LYS A 68 16.44 2.56 6.73
N LEU A 69 17.56 1.92 7.07
CA LEU A 69 17.52 0.72 7.91
C LEU A 69 17.03 1.13 9.31
N TYR A 70 15.92 0.56 9.74
CA TYR A 70 15.30 0.89 11.02
C TYR A 70 15.81 -0.02 12.14
N THR A 71 15.77 -1.34 11.93
CA THR A 71 16.31 -2.31 12.88
C THR A 71 16.58 -3.64 12.19
N ILE A 72 17.48 -4.43 12.77
CA ILE A 72 17.70 -5.83 12.42
C ILE A 72 17.58 -6.61 13.73
N LYS A 73 16.76 -7.66 13.72
CA LYS A 73 16.63 -8.58 14.83
C LYS A 73 16.45 -9.99 14.29
N ASP A 74 17.35 -10.88 14.71
CA ASP A 74 17.40 -12.27 14.23
C ASP A 74 17.35 -12.28 12.70
N ASP A 75 16.47 -13.09 12.11
CA ASP A 75 16.33 -13.26 10.66
C ASP A 75 15.50 -12.15 9.99
N ILE A 76 15.25 -11.02 10.66
CA ILE A 76 14.36 -9.94 10.21
C ILE A 76 15.09 -8.61 10.10
N ALA A 77 15.00 -7.96 8.94
CA ALA A 77 15.44 -6.58 8.72
C ALA A 77 14.24 -5.69 8.39
N VAL A 78 14.13 -4.56 9.09
CA VAL A 78 13.07 -3.58 8.91
C VAL A 78 13.66 -2.31 8.32
N TRP A 79 13.03 -1.82 7.26
CA TRP A 79 13.41 -0.60 6.56
C TRP A 79 12.25 0.39 6.57
N GLN A 80 12.55 1.67 6.80
CA GLN A 80 11.54 2.72 6.80
C GLN A 80 11.70 3.59 5.56
N LYS A 81 10.61 3.83 4.83
CA LYS A 81 10.58 4.76 3.70
C LYS A 81 10.65 6.19 4.21
N SER A 82 11.65 6.93 3.76
CA SER A 82 11.88 8.31 4.18
C SER A 82 10.72 9.23 3.73
N SER A 83 10.41 10.22 4.56
CA SER A 83 9.59 11.38 4.23
C SER A 83 10.41 12.63 3.92
N ASP A 84 11.73 12.51 3.98
CA ASP A 84 12.67 13.63 3.98
C ASP A 84 13.11 14.01 2.54
N SER A 85 14.02 14.99 2.46
CA SER A 85 14.66 15.52 1.24
C SER A 85 15.50 14.51 0.42
N CYS A 86 15.46 13.22 0.73
CA CYS A 86 16.18 12.20 -0.03
C CYS A 86 15.81 12.24 -1.53
N TYR A 87 14.54 12.49 -1.83
CA TYR A 87 14.06 12.57 -3.21
C TYR A 87 14.59 13.79 -3.97
N ASP A 88 15.10 14.82 -3.29
CA ASP A 88 15.65 16.03 -3.91
C ASP A 88 17.01 15.76 -4.56
N GLN A 89 17.69 14.69 -4.14
CA GLN A 89 18.97 14.25 -4.70
C GLN A 89 18.82 13.34 -5.93
N LEU A 90 17.59 12.93 -6.27
CA LEU A 90 17.33 12.06 -7.42
C LEU A 90 17.40 12.86 -8.72
N THR A 91 18.29 12.41 -9.60
CA THR A 91 18.47 12.95 -10.95
C THR A 91 18.11 11.89 -11.98
N LEU A 92 18.07 12.26 -13.27
CA LEU A 92 17.89 11.30 -14.36
C LEU A 92 19.05 10.29 -14.47
N ALA A 93 20.22 10.62 -13.90
CA ALA A 93 21.38 9.73 -13.84
C ALA A 93 21.41 8.83 -12.58
N SER A 94 20.48 9.04 -11.65
CA SER A 94 20.37 8.21 -10.44
C SER A 94 19.87 6.81 -10.79
N PHE A 95 20.26 5.81 -9.99
CA PHE A 95 19.75 4.46 -10.10
C PHE A 95 19.06 4.04 -8.80
N PRO A 96 17.73 3.81 -8.80
CA PRO A 96 16.80 3.97 -9.93
C PRO A 96 16.54 5.45 -10.29
N PRO A 97 16.22 5.77 -11.56
CA PRO A 97 15.90 7.14 -11.97
C PRO A 97 14.53 7.57 -11.43
N LYS A 98 14.28 8.87 -11.31
CA LYS A 98 12.95 9.39 -10.99
C LYS A 98 11.98 9.13 -12.15
N CYS A 99 10.76 8.73 -11.86
CA CYS A 99 9.72 8.58 -12.87
C CYS A 99 9.33 9.94 -13.49
N ASP A 100 9.03 9.94 -14.78
CA ASP A 100 8.32 11.05 -15.42
C ASP A 100 6.83 11.08 -15.01
N ASP A 101 6.18 12.18 -15.34
CA ASP A 101 4.76 12.43 -15.06
C ASP A 101 3.81 11.86 -16.13
N SER A 102 4.28 10.97 -17.01
CA SER A 102 3.47 10.42 -18.11
C SER A 102 2.39 9.44 -17.65
N MET A 103 2.55 8.86 -16.45
CA MET A 103 1.64 7.88 -15.88
C MET A 103 1.28 8.26 -14.46
N ASP A 104 -0.01 8.18 -14.14
CA ASP A 104 -0.49 8.36 -12.78
C ASP A 104 0.05 7.25 -11.84
N PRO A 105 0.77 7.60 -10.75
CA PRO A 105 1.27 6.62 -9.80
C PRO A 105 0.19 5.80 -9.11
N ASP A 106 -1.08 6.19 -9.09
CA ASP A 106 -2.19 5.42 -8.51
C ASP A 106 -2.88 4.50 -9.54
N SER A 107 -2.50 4.57 -10.82
CA SER A 107 -3.00 3.66 -11.86
C SER A 107 -2.33 2.28 -11.73
N ALA A 108 -3.15 1.22 -11.66
CA ALA A 108 -2.66 -0.15 -11.45
C ALA A 108 -3.31 -1.21 -12.36
N TRP A 109 -4.41 -0.89 -13.06
CA TRP A 109 -5.10 -1.85 -13.93
C TRP A 109 -4.46 -1.89 -15.32
N TYR A 110 -3.95 -3.06 -15.73
CA TYR A 110 -3.18 -3.24 -16.97
C TYR A 110 -2.03 -2.24 -17.18
N ILE A 111 -1.42 -1.80 -16.07
CA ILE A 111 -0.27 -0.89 -16.07
C ILE A 111 1.02 -1.70 -15.94
N PRO A 112 1.99 -1.56 -16.88
CA PRO A 112 3.28 -2.22 -16.76
C PRO A 112 4.06 -1.68 -15.55
N LEU A 113 4.78 -2.57 -14.86
CA LEU A 113 5.70 -2.18 -13.79
C LEU A 113 6.80 -1.27 -14.36
N ARG A 114 7.08 -0.17 -13.67
CA ARG A 114 8.08 0.81 -14.10
C ARG A 114 9.39 0.63 -13.35
N THR A 115 10.50 0.72 -14.06
CA THR A 115 11.87 0.67 -13.50
C THR A 115 12.34 2.06 -13.02
N CYS A 116 11.47 2.83 -12.39
CA CYS A 116 11.75 4.18 -11.90
C CYS A 116 11.11 4.42 -10.52
N LEU A 117 11.60 5.44 -9.81
CA LEU A 117 11.14 5.79 -8.48
C LEU A 117 10.10 6.91 -8.52
N ASN A 118 8.92 6.64 -7.96
CA ASN A 118 7.88 7.65 -7.74
C ASN A 118 8.16 8.44 -6.46
N ALA A 119 8.46 9.73 -6.59
CA ALA A 119 8.62 10.61 -5.44
C ALA A 119 7.25 10.87 -4.77
N PRO A 120 7.16 10.87 -3.43
CA PRO A 120 5.93 11.22 -2.73
C PRO A 120 5.40 12.60 -3.12
N SER A 121 4.10 12.70 -3.36
CA SER A 121 3.47 13.98 -3.72
C SER A 121 3.47 14.95 -2.55
N GLN A 122 4.01 16.15 -2.76
CA GLN A 122 3.97 17.24 -1.77
C GLN A 122 2.55 17.76 -1.49
N LYS A 123 1.57 17.42 -2.34
CA LYS A 123 0.15 17.77 -2.17
C LYS A 123 -0.60 16.81 -1.22
N LEU A 124 -0.02 15.64 -0.92
CA LEU A 124 -0.65 14.55 -0.16
C LEU A 124 0.06 14.31 1.18
N LYS A 125 0.54 15.37 1.84
CA LYS A 125 1.35 15.26 3.07
C LYS A 125 0.60 14.57 4.21
N LYS A 126 -0.74 14.66 4.28
CA LYS A 126 -1.52 13.98 5.33
C LYS A 126 -1.68 12.48 5.11
N LEU A 127 -1.23 11.96 3.97
CA LEU A 127 -1.17 10.51 3.73
C LEU A 127 0.09 9.86 4.32
N ALA A 128 1.10 10.64 4.72
CA ALA A 128 2.25 10.13 5.43
C ALA A 128 1.83 9.45 6.74
N LEU A 129 2.54 8.40 7.15
CA LEU A 129 2.15 7.57 8.29
C LEU A 129 1.97 8.38 9.59
N GLU A 130 2.81 9.38 9.83
CA GLU A 130 2.78 10.23 11.02
C GLU A 130 1.57 11.19 11.06
N SER A 131 1.12 11.62 9.88
CA SER A 131 0.02 12.57 9.72
C SER A 131 -1.33 11.90 9.51
N ALA A 132 -1.33 10.64 9.08
CA ALA A 132 -2.55 9.90 8.78
C ALA A 132 -3.36 9.64 10.07
N PRO A 133 -4.70 9.81 10.04
CA PRO A 133 -5.51 9.53 11.21
C PRO A 133 -5.39 8.06 11.63
N ARG A 134 -5.45 7.81 12.94
CA ARG A 134 -5.31 6.46 13.48
C ARG A 134 -6.51 5.61 13.12
N TRP A 135 -6.31 4.29 13.10
CA TRP A 135 -7.42 3.36 13.03
C TRP A 135 -8.19 3.37 14.36
N PRO A 136 -9.54 3.32 14.37
CA PRO A 136 -10.46 3.27 13.22
C PRO A 136 -10.94 4.63 12.71
N GLU A 137 -10.50 5.75 13.29
CA GLU A 137 -10.98 7.11 12.96
C GLU A 137 -10.85 7.46 11.47
N ARG A 138 -9.75 7.04 10.82
CA ARG A 138 -9.55 7.24 9.39
C ARG A 138 -10.64 6.66 8.48
N LEU A 139 -11.49 5.75 8.98
CA LEU A 139 -12.66 5.27 8.24
C LEU A 139 -13.63 6.40 7.92
N HIS A 140 -13.72 7.44 8.74
CA HIS A 140 -14.73 8.49 8.61
C HIS A 140 -14.12 9.86 8.26
N ILE A 141 -12.83 9.90 7.95
CA ILE A 141 -12.10 11.11 7.58
C ILE A 141 -11.87 11.09 6.08
N THR A 142 -12.26 12.17 5.41
CA THR A 142 -12.05 12.35 3.97
C THR A 142 -10.55 12.41 3.67
N SER A 143 -10.06 11.54 2.78
CA SER A 143 -8.67 11.57 2.28
C SER A 143 -8.37 12.81 1.44
N GLU A 144 -7.14 13.31 1.48
CA GLU A 144 -6.64 14.36 0.56
C GLU A 144 -6.71 13.91 -0.91
N ARG A 145 -6.59 12.60 -1.17
CA ARG A 145 -6.69 12.01 -2.52
C ARG A 145 -8.08 12.16 -3.12
N ILE A 146 -9.12 12.50 -2.34
CA ILE A 146 -10.48 12.71 -2.87
C ILE A 146 -10.51 13.73 -4.01
N ALA A 147 -9.62 14.74 -3.98
CA ALA A 147 -9.53 15.78 -4.99
C ALA A 147 -8.94 15.29 -6.33
N MET A 148 -8.32 14.11 -6.34
CA MET A 148 -7.78 13.47 -7.54
C MET A 148 -8.81 12.54 -8.19
N VAL A 149 -9.89 12.20 -7.49
CA VAL A 149 -10.97 11.38 -8.04
C VAL A 149 -11.91 12.29 -8.85
N PRO A 150 -12.22 11.98 -10.12
CA PRO A 150 -13.21 12.73 -10.90
C PRO A 150 -14.55 12.86 -10.15
N GLY A 151 -15.00 14.10 -9.94
CA GLY A 151 -16.22 14.41 -9.18
C GLY A 151 -16.12 14.23 -7.66
N GLY A 152 -14.97 13.78 -7.15
CA GLY A 152 -14.73 13.55 -5.74
C GLY A 152 -14.64 14.84 -4.94
N ASN A 153 -15.34 14.89 -3.81
CA ASN A 153 -15.23 15.97 -2.85
C ASN A 153 -15.62 15.50 -1.44
N SER A 154 -15.28 16.31 -0.43
CA SER A 154 -15.52 15.97 0.98
C SER A 154 -17.01 15.84 1.34
N GLY A 155 -17.88 16.62 0.70
CA GLY A 155 -19.33 16.52 0.87
C GLY A 155 -19.86 15.18 0.36
N GLY A 156 -19.46 14.79 -0.85
CA GLY A 156 -19.80 13.50 -1.46
C GLY A 156 -19.32 12.31 -0.64
N PHE A 157 -18.09 12.36 -0.13
CA PHE A 157 -17.55 11.32 0.77
C PHE A 157 -18.39 11.17 2.05
N LYS A 158 -18.70 12.28 2.72
CA LYS A 158 -19.53 12.25 3.95
C LYS A 158 -20.94 11.79 3.68
N HIS A 159 -21.50 12.16 2.53
CA HIS A 159 -22.80 11.68 2.08
C HIS A 159 -22.78 10.15 1.89
N ASP A 160 -21.82 9.62 1.11
CA ASP A 160 -21.63 8.17 0.90
C ASP A 160 -21.51 7.41 2.23
N ASP A 161 -20.66 7.87 3.16
CA ASP A 161 -20.48 7.23 4.48
C ASP A 161 -21.80 7.19 5.29
N ARG A 162 -22.61 8.25 5.23
CA ARG A 162 -23.92 8.29 5.90
C ARG A 162 -24.93 7.37 5.24
N GLU A 163 -25.04 7.41 3.91
CA GLU A 163 -25.98 6.58 3.16
C GLU A 163 -25.68 5.09 3.36
N TRP A 164 -24.41 4.68 3.36
CA TRP A 164 -24.05 3.28 3.61
C TRP A 164 -24.41 2.79 5.01
N LYS A 165 -24.31 3.64 6.05
CA LYS A 165 -24.80 3.31 7.40
C LYS A 165 -26.30 3.02 7.39
N LEU A 166 -27.09 3.81 6.67
CA LEU A 166 -28.53 3.60 6.52
C LEU A 166 -28.85 2.32 5.72
N ARG A 167 -28.15 2.12 4.59
CA ARG A 167 -28.30 0.94 3.72
C ARG A 167 -27.97 -0.35 4.45
N VAL A 168 -26.86 -0.40 5.18
CA VAL A 168 -26.48 -1.58 5.98
C VAL A 168 -27.55 -1.90 7.03
N LYS A 169 -28.12 -0.88 7.70
CA LYS A 169 -29.23 -1.10 8.63
C LYS A 169 -30.43 -1.77 7.94
N HIS A 170 -30.78 -1.32 6.74
CA HIS A 170 -31.85 -1.92 5.94
C HIS A 170 -31.51 -3.33 5.44
N TYR A 171 -30.30 -3.55 4.92
CA TYR A 171 -29.89 -4.88 4.45
C TYR A 171 -29.94 -5.95 5.54
N LYS A 172 -29.61 -5.58 6.78
CA LYS A 172 -29.74 -6.48 7.93
C LYS A 172 -31.19 -6.87 8.26
N THR A 173 -32.20 -6.09 7.82
CA THR A 173 -33.61 -6.49 7.98
C THR A 173 -34.03 -7.51 6.93
N LEU A 174 -33.43 -7.47 5.73
CA LEU A 174 -33.70 -8.40 4.63
C LEU A 174 -32.88 -9.69 4.76
N LEU A 175 -31.63 -9.55 5.18
CA LEU A 175 -30.66 -10.63 5.35
C LEU A 175 -30.16 -10.60 6.79
N SER A 176 -30.91 -11.22 7.70
CA SER A 176 -30.60 -11.25 9.13
C SER A 176 -29.26 -11.91 9.46
N ALA A 177 -28.71 -12.72 8.54
CA ALA A 177 -27.38 -13.28 8.64
C ALA A 177 -26.25 -12.23 8.45
N LEU A 178 -26.51 -11.09 7.80
CA LEU A 178 -25.53 -10.05 7.60
C LEU A 178 -25.16 -9.38 8.92
N GLY A 179 -23.86 -9.34 9.23
CA GLY A 179 -23.35 -8.83 10.49
C GLY A 179 -23.39 -9.83 11.65
N THR A 180 -23.73 -11.08 11.37
CA THR A 180 -23.51 -12.24 12.26
C THR A 180 -22.29 -13.02 11.78
N ASP A 181 -21.96 -14.12 12.47
CA ASP A 181 -20.90 -15.04 12.06
C ASP A 181 -21.25 -15.95 10.89
N LYS A 182 -22.51 -15.98 10.46
CA LYS A 182 -22.98 -16.82 9.33
C LYS A 182 -22.50 -16.31 7.97
N ILE A 183 -22.27 -15.00 7.84
CA ILE A 183 -21.68 -14.39 6.65
C ILE A 183 -20.40 -13.68 7.09
N ARG A 184 -19.25 -14.26 6.72
CA ARG A 184 -17.94 -13.72 7.11
C ARG A 184 -17.26 -12.92 6.00
N ASN A 185 -17.61 -13.16 4.73
CA ASN A 185 -16.95 -12.56 3.59
C ASN A 185 -18.00 -11.98 2.64
N VAL A 186 -17.83 -10.72 2.26
CA VAL A 186 -18.68 -10.04 1.29
C VAL A 186 -17.79 -9.34 0.27
N MET A 187 -18.24 -9.31 -0.98
CA MET A 187 -17.58 -8.56 -2.04
C MET A 187 -18.47 -7.37 -2.40
N ASP A 188 -17.98 -6.15 -2.18
CA ASP A 188 -18.62 -4.92 -2.65
C ASP A 188 -18.21 -4.71 -4.09
N MET A 189 -19.02 -5.23 -5.02
CA MET A 189 -18.76 -5.23 -6.45
C MET A 189 -18.90 -3.86 -7.10
N ASN A 190 -19.22 -2.77 -6.39
CA ASN A 190 -19.25 -1.45 -7.02
C ASN A 190 -18.90 -0.38 -6.00
N THR A 191 -17.71 -0.52 -5.42
CA THR A 191 -17.26 0.38 -4.39
C THR A 191 -16.81 1.70 -5.01
N LEU A 192 -17.17 2.81 -4.39
CA LEU A 192 -16.61 4.12 -4.72
C LEU A 192 -15.58 4.52 -3.68
N TYR A 193 -16.01 4.68 -2.42
CA TYR A 193 -15.11 5.07 -1.33
C TYR A 193 -14.95 4.00 -0.25
N GLY A 194 -15.50 2.78 -0.42
CA GLY A 194 -15.48 1.74 0.61
C GLY A 194 -16.50 1.96 1.75
N GLY A 195 -17.56 2.73 1.49
CA GLY A 195 -18.57 3.06 2.51
C GLY A 195 -19.30 1.85 3.08
N PHE A 196 -19.58 0.83 2.24
CA PHE A 196 -20.20 -0.41 2.69
C PHE A 196 -19.32 -1.16 3.70
N ALA A 197 -18.03 -1.34 3.41
CA ALA A 197 -17.07 -1.95 4.32
C ALA A 197 -16.93 -1.16 5.63
N ALA A 198 -16.84 0.18 5.54
CA ALA A 198 -16.75 1.03 6.72
C ALA A 198 -18.00 0.93 7.61
N ALA A 199 -19.20 0.86 7.01
CA ALA A 199 -20.45 0.68 7.75
C ALA A 199 -20.55 -0.71 8.42
N LEU A 200 -19.83 -1.72 7.91
CA LEU A 200 -19.80 -3.07 8.47
C LEU A 200 -18.64 -3.31 9.46
N ILE A 201 -17.76 -2.34 9.70
CA ILE A 201 -16.47 -2.59 10.38
C ILE A 201 -16.58 -3.15 11.81
N ARG A 202 -17.70 -2.90 12.50
CA ARG A 202 -17.94 -3.37 13.87
C ARG A 202 -18.52 -4.79 13.92
N TYR A 203 -18.80 -5.39 12.77
CA TYR A 203 -19.35 -6.73 12.67
C TYR A 203 -18.26 -7.73 12.27
N PRO A 204 -18.45 -9.03 12.53
CA PRO A 204 -17.49 -10.08 12.17
C PRO A 204 -17.50 -10.40 10.66
N VAL A 205 -17.53 -9.37 9.81
CA VAL A 205 -17.62 -9.44 8.36
C VAL A 205 -16.40 -8.77 7.75
N TRP A 206 -15.77 -9.46 6.83
CA TRP A 206 -14.72 -8.94 5.98
C TRP A 206 -15.30 -8.55 4.62
N VAL A 207 -14.92 -7.38 4.12
CA VAL A 207 -15.40 -6.86 2.84
C VAL A 207 -14.23 -6.61 1.91
N MET A 208 -14.22 -7.29 0.76
CA MET A 208 -13.37 -6.95 -0.37
C MET A 208 -14.06 -5.83 -1.16
N ASN A 209 -13.46 -4.65 -1.19
CA ASN A 209 -13.99 -3.50 -1.94
C ASN A 209 -13.48 -3.57 -3.38
N VAL A 210 -14.36 -3.64 -4.36
CA VAL A 210 -13.97 -3.73 -5.77
C VAL A 210 -14.36 -2.46 -6.51
N VAL A 211 -13.36 -1.76 -7.04
CA VAL A 211 -13.51 -0.56 -7.88
C VAL A 211 -13.51 -1.00 -9.33
N SER A 212 -14.51 -0.59 -10.11
CA SER A 212 -14.51 -0.89 -11.55
C SER A 212 -13.34 -0.20 -12.25
N SER A 213 -12.65 -0.92 -13.14
CA SER A 213 -11.60 -0.37 -14.01
C SER A 213 -12.13 0.66 -15.01
N TYR A 214 -13.43 0.60 -15.34
CA TYR A 214 -14.12 1.54 -16.22
C TYR A 214 -14.66 2.76 -15.45
N GLY A 215 -14.56 2.76 -14.11
CA GLY A 215 -15.05 3.83 -13.24
C GLY A 215 -13.96 4.81 -12.79
N PRO A 216 -14.31 5.76 -11.91
CA PRO A 216 -13.33 6.67 -11.32
C PRO A 216 -12.26 5.90 -10.53
N ASN A 217 -10.98 6.22 -10.76
CA ASN A 217 -9.85 5.73 -9.97
C ASN A 217 -10.00 6.22 -8.51
N SER A 218 -10.66 5.42 -7.68
CA SER A 218 -11.05 5.75 -6.31
C SER A 218 -10.48 4.77 -5.28
N LEU A 219 -9.78 3.72 -5.74
CA LEU A 219 -9.21 2.68 -4.90
C LEU A 219 -8.19 3.24 -3.89
N GLY A 220 -7.44 4.28 -4.29
CA GLY A 220 -6.55 4.98 -3.36
C GLY A 220 -7.29 5.57 -2.15
N VAL A 221 -8.51 6.07 -2.32
CA VAL A 221 -9.34 6.58 -1.22
C VAL A 221 -9.77 5.45 -0.28
N VAL A 222 -10.07 4.26 -0.82
CA VAL A 222 -10.36 3.05 -0.03
C VAL A 222 -9.16 2.68 0.85
N TYR A 223 -7.96 2.67 0.28
CA TYR A 223 -6.73 2.42 1.03
C TYR A 223 -6.44 3.50 2.08
N ASP A 224 -6.77 4.76 1.83
CA ASP A 224 -6.60 5.87 2.78
C ASP A 224 -7.47 5.73 4.02
N ARG A 225 -8.64 5.09 3.89
CA ARG A 225 -9.48 4.66 5.03
C ARG A 225 -8.88 3.46 5.78
N GLY A 226 -7.84 2.82 5.24
CA GLY A 226 -7.23 1.58 5.74
C GLY A 226 -8.08 0.34 5.49
N LEU A 227 -8.93 0.41 4.46
CA LEU A 227 -9.68 -0.73 3.94
C LEU A 227 -8.84 -1.41 2.85
N ILE A 228 -9.20 -2.64 2.53
CA ILE A 228 -8.60 -3.39 1.41
C ILE A 228 -9.48 -3.27 0.17
N GLY A 229 -8.91 -3.47 -1.01
CA GLY A 229 -9.69 -3.49 -2.23
C GLY A 229 -8.86 -3.88 -3.44
N THR A 230 -9.53 -3.96 -4.59
CA THR A 230 -8.93 -4.29 -5.88
C THR A 230 -9.68 -3.59 -7.01
N TYR A 231 -9.04 -3.52 -8.17
CA TYR A 231 -9.73 -3.25 -9.44
C TYR A 231 -10.30 -4.53 -10.03
N HIS A 232 -11.34 -4.39 -10.87
CA HIS A 232 -11.89 -5.44 -11.72
C HIS A 232 -12.68 -4.85 -12.91
N ASP A 233 -12.76 -5.56 -14.03
CA ASP A 233 -13.33 -5.12 -15.31
C ASP A 233 -14.46 -6.04 -15.85
N TRP A 234 -15.28 -6.60 -14.96
CA TRP A 234 -16.34 -7.54 -15.34
C TRP A 234 -17.34 -6.95 -16.36
#